data_AF-I3YG49-F1
#
_entry.id   AF-I3YG49-F1
#
_cell.length_a   1.000
_cell.length_b   1.000
_cell.length_c   1.000
_cell.angle_alpha   90.00
_cell.angle_beta   90.00
_cell.angle_gamma   90.00
#
_symmetry.space_group_name_H-M   'P 1'
#
loop_
_entity.id
_entity.type
_entity.pdbx_description
1 polymer ?
#
loop_
_entity_poly.entity_id
_entity_poly.type
_entity_poly.pdbx_seq_one_letter_code
_entity_poly.pdbx_strand_id
1 'polypeptide(L)'
;MRLDQVKAGMLLAKDIHDPNGAILIRAGVALTERHLKALKSWGIQHIPIQFLEPGPPSLATLDPSFIAEARAQLDLQFSLSNPDHPAIHALYEICLERTLCHR
;
A
#
# COMPACT_ATOMS: atom_id res chain seq x y z
N MET A 1 9.10 0.81 10.13
CA MET A 1 8.93 -0.60 10.55
C MET A 1 10.07 -0.97 11.50
N ARG A 2 9.85 -1.82 12.51
CA ARG A 2 10.94 -2.29 13.39
C ARG A 2 11.83 -3.25 12.61
N LEU A 3 13.15 -3.15 12.76
CA LEU A 3 14.12 -4.00 12.05
C LEU A 3 13.81 -5.50 12.22
N ASP A 4 13.35 -5.92 13.39
CA ASP A 4 13.02 -7.32 13.70
C ASP A 4 11.83 -7.87 12.89
N GLN A 5 11.01 -6.99 12.31
CA GLN A 5 9.87 -7.34 11.47
C GLN A 5 10.22 -7.29 9.97
N VAL A 6 11.36 -6.70 9.61
CA VAL A 6 11.80 -6.56 8.23
C VAL A 6 12.38 -7.88 7.73
N LYS A 7 11.94 -8.31 6.54
CA LYS A 7 12.44 -9.52 5.87
C LYS A 7 13.29 -9.16 4.67
N ALA A 8 14.22 -10.06 4.33
CA ALA A 8 14.96 -9.94 3.08
C ALA A 8 13.97 -9.95 1.89
N GLY A 9 14.26 -9.14 0.87
CA GLY A 9 13.39 -8.89 -0.29
C GLY A 9 12.49 -7.65 -0.17
N MET A 10 12.34 -7.07 1.02
CA MET A 10 11.59 -5.82 1.19
C MET A 10 12.34 -4.62 0.60
N LEU A 11 11.61 -3.69 -0.02
CA LEU A 11 12.17 -2.47 -0.63
C LEU A 11 12.32 -1.37 0.41
N LEU A 12 13.44 -0.64 0.37
CA LEU A 12 13.67 0.51 1.22
C LEU A 12 12.93 1.75 0.68
N ALA A 13 12.13 2.43 1.50
CA ALA A 13 11.36 3.60 1.08
C ALA A 13 12.16 4.90 1.02
N LYS A 14 13.23 5.03 1.83
CA LYS A 14 14.07 6.24 1.91
C LYS A 14 15.52 5.87 2.14
N ASP A 15 16.43 6.72 1.69
CA ASP A 15 17.86 6.55 1.94
C ASP A 15 18.14 6.39 3.44
N ILE A 16 19.01 5.45 3.79
CA ILE A 16 19.56 5.30 5.13
C ILE A 16 20.92 5.97 5.14
N HIS A 17 21.11 6.86 6.10
CA HIS A 17 22.37 7.58 6.30
C HIS A 17 23.10 7.07 7.55
N ASP A 18 24.42 7.16 7.53
CA ASP A 18 25.28 7.04 8.71
C ASP A 18 25.08 8.25 9.65
N PRO A 19 25.44 8.17 10.94
CA PRO A 19 25.59 9.32 11.84
C PRO A 19 26.26 10.56 11.23
N ASN A 20 27.20 10.39 10.31
CA ASN A 20 27.88 11.50 9.62
C ASN A 20 27.13 12.05 8.39
N GLY A 21 25.93 11.55 8.10
CA GLY A 21 25.09 11.98 6.97
C GLY A 21 25.43 11.32 5.64
N ALA A 22 26.40 10.40 5.60
CA ALA A 22 26.74 9.66 4.39
C ALA A 22 25.69 8.59 4.07
N ILE A 23 25.28 8.45 2.81
CA ILE A 23 24.30 7.45 2.39
C ILE A 23 24.90 6.05 2.47
N LEU A 24 24.30 5.18 3.28
CA LEU A 24 24.67 3.77 3.46
C LEU A 24 23.89 2.85 2.51
N ILE A 25 22.58 3.10 2.37
CA ILE A 25 21.70 2.33 1.50
C ILE A 25 20.73 3.31 0.84
N ARG A 26 20.62 3.25 -0.50
CA ARG A 26 19.67 4.07 -1.25
C ARG A 26 18.25 3.50 -1.18
N ALA A 27 17.27 4.39 -1.25
CA ALA A 27 15.88 4.06 -1.47
C ALA A 27 15.71 3.21 -2.74
N GLY A 28 14.70 2.36 -2.76
CA GLY A 28 14.41 1.43 -3.85
C GLY A 28 15.31 0.18 -3.89
N VAL A 29 16.26 0.03 -2.97
CA VAL A 29 17.08 -1.19 -2.85
C VAL A 29 16.30 -2.28 -2.11
N ALA A 30 16.29 -3.48 -2.66
CA ALA A 30 15.81 -4.67 -1.95
C ALA A 30 16.79 -5.05 -0.83
N LEU A 31 16.28 -5.14 0.39
CA LEU A 31 17.09 -5.50 1.55
C LEU A 31 17.50 -6.96 1.47
N THR A 32 18.81 -7.22 1.56
CA THR A 32 19.37 -8.57 1.62
C THR A 32 19.66 -8.94 3.07
N GLU A 33 19.93 -10.21 3.36
CA GLU A 33 20.39 -10.60 4.71
C GLU A 33 21.66 -9.85 5.13
N ARG A 34 22.54 -9.55 4.18
CA ARG A 34 23.74 -8.73 4.43
C ARG A 34 23.37 -7.31 4.87
N HIS A 35 22.37 -6.70 4.22
CA HIS A 35 21.87 -5.39 4.62
C HIS A 35 21.26 -5.45 6.03
N LEU A 36 20.44 -6.45 6.35
CA LEU A 36 19.82 -6.59 7.67
C LEU A 36 20.86 -6.76 8.79
N LYS A 37 21.91 -7.55 8.56
CA LYS A 37 23.03 -7.70 9.51
C LYS A 37 23.77 -6.38 9.73
N ALA A 38 24.08 -5.64 8.67
CA ALA A 38 24.74 -4.34 8.79
C ALA A 38 23.90 -3.32 9.56
N LEU A 39 22.60 -3.22 9.26
CA LEU A 39 21.65 -2.33 9.95
C LEU A 39 21.55 -2.65 11.45
N LYS A 40 21.60 -3.94 11.80
CA LYS A 40 21.62 -4.39 13.20
C LYS A 40 22.91 -3.97 13.90
N SER A 41 24.07 -4.12 13.25
CA SER A 41 25.37 -3.70 13.79
C SER A 41 25.46 -2.18 14.00
N TRP A 42 24.78 -1.39 13.17
CA TRP A 42 24.71 0.07 13.32
C TRP A 42 23.67 0.54 14.36
N GLY A 43 22.94 -0.38 15.01
CA GLY A 43 21.95 -0.04 16.02
C GLY A 43 20.68 0.61 15.47
N ILE A 44 20.41 0.48 14.16
CA ILE A 44 19.22 1.05 13.52
C ILE A 44 18.00 0.22 13.88
N GLN A 45 17.14 0.75 14.74
CA GLN A 45 15.94 0.03 15.21
C GLN A 45 14.74 0.18 14.27
N HIS A 46 14.66 1.29 13.54
CA HIS A 46 13.52 1.63 12.69
C HIS A 46 13.98 1.90 11.27
N ILE A 47 13.35 1.20 10.32
CA ILE A 47 13.68 1.28 8.90
C ILE A 47 12.44 1.72 8.11
N PRO A 48 12.59 2.69 7.19
CA PRO A 48 11.53 3.07 6.27
C PRO A 48 11.45 2.01 5.17
N ILE A 49 10.48 1.09 5.29
CA ILE A 49 10.19 0.08 4.25
C ILE A 49 9.10 0.61 3.34
N GLN A 50 9.26 0.39 2.04
CA GLN A 50 8.22 0.63 1.07
C GLN A 50 7.19 -0.47 1.25
N PHE A 51 6.07 -0.11 1.87
CA PHE A 51 4.89 -0.93 1.81
C PHE A 51 4.44 -0.88 0.35
N LEU A 52 4.55 -2.02 -0.33
CA LEU A 52 3.55 -2.34 -1.33
C LEU A 52 2.27 -2.48 -0.50
N GLU A 53 1.59 -1.36 -0.24
CA GLU A 53 0.14 -1.44 -0.17
C GLU A 53 -0.21 -2.26 -1.41
N PRO A 54 -0.93 -3.39 -1.30
CA PRO A 54 -1.55 -3.94 -2.49
C PRO A 54 -2.35 -2.76 -3.04
N GLY A 55 -1.80 -2.12 -4.08
CA GLY A 55 -2.54 -1.14 -4.84
C GLY A 55 -3.87 -1.82 -5.18
N PRO A 56 -4.96 -1.06 -5.23
CA PRO A 56 -6.26 -1.63 -5.54
C PRO A 56 -6.07 -2.65 -6.66
N PRO A 57 -6.50 -3.92 -6.48
CA PRO A 57 -6.23 -4.95 -7.46
C PRO A 57 -6.59 -4.34 -8.81
N SER A 58 -5.62 -4.32 -9.72
CA SER A 58 -5.82 -3.73 -11.03
C SER A 58 -7.16 -4.26 -11.55
N LEU A 59 -8.08 -3.36 -11.91
CA LEU A 59 -9.41 -3.74 -12.39
C LEU A 59 -9.32 -4.77 -13.55
N ALA A 60 -8.16 -4.83 -14.23
CA ALA A 60 -7.84 -5.82 -15.27
C ALA A 60 -7.72 -7.28 -14.77
N THR A 61 -7.65 -7.53 -13.47
CA THR A 61 -7.57 -8.87 -12.86
C THR A 61 -8.84 -9.30 -12.13
N LEU A 62 -9.83 -8.41 -12.03
CA LEU A 62 -11.10 -8.69 -11.37
C LEU A 62 -12.08 -9.30 -12.37
N ASP A 63 -12.85 -10.28 -11.91
CA ASP A 63 -13.92 -10.88 -12.71
C ASP A 63 -14.96 -9.79 -13.06
N PRO A 64 -15.28 -9.59 -14.35
CA PRO A 64 -16.29 -8.61 -14.76
C PRO A 64 -17.65 -8.81 -14.09
N SER A 65 -18.01 -10.06 -13.77
CA SER A 65 -19.25 -10.39 -13.06
C SER A 65 -19.26 -9.82 -11.64
N PHE A 66 -18.14 -9.93 -10.93
CA PHE A 66 -18.00 -9.38 -9.58
C PHE A 66 -18.05 -7.85 -9.55
N ILE A 67 -17.46 -7.19 -10.55
CA ILE A 67 -17.58 -5.73 -10.69
C ILE A 67 -19.03 -5.32 -10.90
N ALA A 68 -19.77 -6.06 -11.73
CA ALA A 68 -21.19 -5.80 -11.99
C ALA A 68 -22.05 -6.01 -10.72
N GLU A 69 -21.79 -7.07 -9.96
CA GLU A 69 -22.48 -7.34 -8.69
C GLU A 69 -22.21 -6.25 -7.64
N ALA A 70 -20.95 -5.84 -7.49
CA ALA A 70 -20.56 -4.76 -6.58
C ALA A 70 -21.28 -3.45 -6.94
N ARG A 71 -21.32 -3.10 -8.23
CA ARG A 71 -22.05 -1.92 -8.72
C ARG A 71 -23.55 -2.02 -8.45
N ALA A 72 -24.18 -3.14 -8.79
CA ALA A 72 -25.61 -3.34 -8.55
C ALA A 72 -25.97 -3.21 -7.07
N GLN A 73 -25.11 -3.72 -6.18
CA GLN A 73 -25.29 -3.58 -4.74
C GLN A 73 -25.17 -2.12 -4.29
N LEU A 74 -24.17 -1.39 -4.78
CA LEU A 74 -23.98 0.03 -4.46
C LEU A 74 -25.13 0.88 -5.02
N ASP A 75 -25.60 0.61 -6.23
CA ASP A 75 -26.72 1.33 -6.83
C ASP A 75 -27.99 1.21 -5.96
N LEU A 76 -28.23 0.03 -5.37
CA LEU A 76 -29.32 -0.15 -4.41
C LEU A 76 -29.10 0.68 -3.13
N GLN A 77 -27.89 0.68 -2.58
CA GLN A 77 -27.55 1.42 -1.35
C GLN A 77 -27.64 2.94 -1.53
N PHE A 78 -27.25 3.44 -2.71
CA PHE A 78 -27.26 4.86 -3.05
C PHE A 78 -28.54 5.31 -3.76
N SER A 79 -29.53 4.44 -3.94
CA SER A 79 -30.78 4.72 -4.67
C SER A 79 -31.57 5.93 -4.14
N LEU A 80 -31.44 6.26 -2.85
CA LEU A 80 -32.08 7.41 -2.20
C LEU A 80 -31.15 8.62 -2.04
N SER A 81 -29.93 8.55 -2.56
CA SER A 81 -28.96 9.64 -2.52
C SER A 81 -29.09 10.55 -3.75
N ASN A 82 -28.59 11.79 -3.65
CA ASN A 82 -28.49 12.68 -4.80
C ASN A 82 -27.21 12.35 -5.60
N PRO A 83 -27.27 11.73 -6.78
CA PRO A 83 -26.09 11.35 -7.55
C PRO A 83 -25.30 12.56 -8.08
N ASP A 84 -25.96 13.70 -8.27
CA ASP A 84 -25.32 14.93 -8.75
C ASP A 84 -24.55 15.67 -7.64
N HIS A 85 -24.71 15.26 -6.38
CA HIS A 85 -24.00 15.90 -5.28
C HIS A 85 -22.54 15.40 -5.25
N PRO A 86 -21.53 16.28 -5.32
CA PRO A 86 -20.12 15.88 -5.46
C PRO A 86 -19.62 14.99 -4.31
N ALA A 87 -20.13 15.20 -3.09
CA ALA A 87 -19.80 14.35 -1.95
C ALA A 87 -20.38 12.93 -2.07
N ILE A 88 -21.55 12.77 -2.68
CA ILE A 88 -22.17 11.45 -2.89
C ILE A 88 -21.40 10.68 -3.96
N HIS A 89 -21.02 11.35 -5.05
CA HIS A 89 -20.18 10.76 -6.08
C HIS A 89 -18.83 10.29 -5.51
N ALA A 90 -18.16 11.14 -4.73
CA ALA A 90 -16.90 10.75 -4.08
C ALA A 90 -17.07 9.57 -3.11
N LEU A 91 -18.16 9.55 -2.35
CA LEU A 91 -18.46 8.45 -1.43
C LEU A 91 -18.74 7.14 -2.18
N TYR A 92 -19.47 7.20 -3.29
CA TYR A 92 -19.77 6.05 -4.14
C TYR A 92 -18.48 5.42 -4.68
N GLU A 93 -17.57 6.22 -5.24
CA GLU A 93 -16.28 5.74 -5.77
C GLU A 93 -15.42 5.09 -4.67
N ILE A 94 -15.32 5.70 -3.49
CA ILE A 94 -14.58 5.14 -2.35
C ILE A 94 -15.19 3.79 -1.91
N CYS A 95 -16.52 3.71 -1.86
CA CYS A 95 -17.21 2.46 -1.50
C CYS A 95 -16.94 1.37 -2.55
N LEU A 96 -16.99 1.71 -3.84
CA LEU A 96 -16.74 0.78 -4.93
C LEU A 96 -15.31 0.23 -4.85
N GLU A 97 -14.32 1.11 -4.72
CA GLU A 97 -12.92 0.72 -4.56
C GLU A 97 -12.73 -0.23 -3.36
N ARG A 98 -13.36 0.07 -2.23
CA ARG A 98 -13.26 -0.76 -1.02
C ARG A 98 -13.90 -2.13 -1.18
N THR A 99 -15.08 -2.21 -1.82
CA THR A 99 -15.74 -3.49 -2.11
C THR A 99 -14.90 -4.36 -3.04
N LEU A 100 -14.16 -3.75 -3.98
CA LEU A 100 -13.28 -4.46 -4.89
C LEU A 100 -11.93 -4.87 -4.25
N CYS A 101 -11.45 -4.14 -3.25
CA CYS A 101 -10.20 -4.43 -2.52
C CYS A 101 -10.37 -5.44 -1.37
N HIS A 102 -11.49 -5.41 -0.64
CA HIS A 102 -11.76 -6.31 0.47
C HIS A 102 -12.44 -7.59 -0.01
N ARG A 103 -11.61 -8.57 -0.37
CA ARG A 103 -12.02 -9.95 -0.71
C ARG A 103 -12.16 -10.84 0.53
#